data_AF-A0ABF7QNP9-F1
#
_entry.id   AF-A0ABF7QNP9-F1
#
_cell.length_a   1.000
_cell.length_b   1.000
_cell.length_c   1.000
_cell.angle_alpha   90.00
_cell.angle_beta   90.00
_cell.angle_gamma   90.00
#
_symmetry.space_group_name_H-M   'P 1'
#
loop_
_entity.id
_entity.type
_entity.pdbx_description
1 polymer ?
#
loop_
_entity_poly.entity_id
_entity_poly.type
_entity_poly.pdbx_seq_one_letter_code
_entity_poly.pdbx_strand_id
1 'polypeptide(L)'
;MNPKLLHILQHTLGLDQYGRGTFYRNHFVTGEGSKDHADCMALVDLGFMAVRRNHPLSGGDDCFWATEEGKRAVVTESPAPPKLSRSKQRYLDFLAYDGSMTFMEYIRWRDYRDRRSA
;
A
#
# COMPACT_ATOMS: atom_id res chain seq x y z
N MET A 1 -15.03 -2.44 7.08
CA MET A 1 -14.25 -3.70 7.29
C MET A 1 -13.51 -3.70 8.63
N ASN A 2 -13.17 -4.87 9.21
CA ASN A 2 -12.26 -4.95 10.38
C ASN A 2 -10.86 -4.39 9.99
N PRO A 3 -10.27 -3.47 10.78
CA PRO A 3 -8.97 -2.86 10.45
C PRO A 3 -7.83 -3.85 10.19
N LYS A 4 -7.80 -5.01 10.86
CA LYS A 4 -6.78 -6.04 10.62
C LYS A 4 -6.90 -6.64 9.21
N LEU A 5 -8.13 -6.94 8.80
CA LEU A 5 -8.41 -7.51 7.48
C LEU A 5 -8.09 -6.51 6.36
N LEU A 6 -8.42 -5.22 6.58
CA LEU A 6 -8.05 -4.16 5.67
C LEU A 6 -6.53 -4.04 5.55
N HIS A 7 -5.80 -4.12 6.66
CA HIS A 7 -4.34 -4.10 6.65
C HIS A 7 -3.73 -5.29 5.87
N ILE A 8 -4.29 -6.49 5.98
CA ILE A 8 -3.86 -7.64 5.16
C ILE A 8 -4.08 -7.38 3.67
N LEU A 9 -5.24 -6.85 3.28
CA LEU A 9 -5.50 -6.52 1.88
C LEU A 9 -4.55 -5.43 1.36
N GLN A 10 -4.33 -4.37 2.15
CA GLN A 10 -3.35 -3.31 1.82
C GLN A 10 -1.95 -3.89 1.63
N HIS A 11 -1.49 -4.74 2.55
CA HIS A 11 -0.19 -5.41 2.44
C HIS A 11 -0.10 -6.31 1.20
N THR A 12 -1.13 -7.12 0.95
CA THR A 12 -1.20 -8.04 -0.20
C THR A 12 -1.04 -7.30 -1.52
N LEU A 13 -1.64 -6.11 -1.60
CA LEU A 13 -1.65 -5.25 -2.78
C LEU A 13 -0.43 -4.30 -2.86
N GLY A 14 0.44 -4.30 -1.85
CA GLY A 14 1.60 -3.41 -1.80
C GLY A 14 1.22 -1.94 -1.63
N LEU A 15 0.20 -1.67 -0.81
CA LEU A 15 -0.31 -0.33 -0.51
C LEU A 15 0.11 0.12 0.89
N ASP A 16 0.14 1.44 1.11
CA ASP A 16 0.27 2.00 2.46
C ASP A 16 -1.05 1.89 3.25
N GLN A 17 -1.02 2.30 4.53
CA GLN A 17 -2.19 2.26 5.42
C GLN A 17 -3.37 3.14 4.96
N TYR A 18 -3.16 4.02 3.99
CA TYR A 18 -4.18 4.88 3.38
C TYR A 18 -4.60 4.39 1.99
N GLY A 19 -4.18 3.17 1.60
CA GLY A 19 -4.51 2.58 0.31
C GLY A 19 -3.76 3.20 -0.88
N ARG A 20 -2.66 3.94 -0.64
CA ARG A 20 -1.86 4.54 -1.72
C ARG A 20 -0.84 3.56 -2.26
N GLY A 21 -0.68 3.54 -3.58
CA GLY A 21 0.31 2.72 -4.28
C GLY A 21 -0.15 2.38 -5.69
N THR A 22 0.53 1.42 -6.32
CA THR A 22 0.30 1.04 -7.73
C THR A 22 -0.27 -0.36 -7.90
N PHE A 23 -0.62 -1.05 -6.81
CA PHE A 23 -1.12 -2.43 -6.86
C PHE A 23 -0.12 -3.40 -7.52
N TYR A 24 1.19 -3.16 -7.34
CA TYR A 24 2.25 -3.92 -8.01
C TYR A 24 2.46 -5.35 -7.47
N ARG A 25 1.76 -5.72 -6.38
CA ARG A 25 1.75 -7.07 -5.80
C ARG A 25 0.30 -7.55 -5.66
N ASN A 26 0.12 -8.87 -5.49
CA ASN A 26 -1.19 -9.45 -5.19
C ASN A 26 -1.10 -10.83 -4.53
N HIS A 27 -0.02 -11.18 -3.84
CA HIS A 27 0.12 -12.50 -3.24
C HIS A 27 0.55 -12.38 -1.78
N PHE A 28 -0.09 -13.17 -0.92
CA PHE A 28 0.19 -13.30 0.50
C PHE A 28 0.35 -14.79 0.81
N VAL A 29 1.52 -15.20 1.30
CA VAL A 29 1.79 -16.62 1.61
C VAL A 29 1.87 -16.78 3.12
N THR A 30 1.06 -17.70 3.66
CA THR A 30 0.98 -17.98 5.10
C THR A 30 0.31 -19.33 5.33
N GLY A 31 0.63 -20.01 6.44
CA GLY A 31 0.04 -21.30 6.82
C GLY A 31 -0.68 -21.26 8.18
N GLU A 32 -1.41 -22.33 8.54
CA GLU A 32 -2.26 -22.40 9.75
C GLU A 32 -1.52 -22.08 11.07
N GLY A 33 -0.19 -22.27 11.12
CA GLY A 33 0.64 -21.92 12.28
C GLY A 33 0.95 -20.42 12.43
N SER A 34 0.56 -19.59 11.46
CA SER A 34 0.81 -18.15 11.44
C SER A 34 -0.38 -17.34 11.96
N LYS A 35 -0.10 -16.17 12.52
CA LYS A 35 -1.12 -15.25 13.06
C LYS A 35 -2.05 -14.70 11.99
N ASP A 36 -1.59 -14.61 10.74
CA ASP A 36 -2.32 -13.95 9.65
C ASP A 36 -3.19 -14.93 8.83
N HIS A 37 -3.02 -16.25 9.01
CA HIS A 37 -3.74 -17.25 8.20
C HIS A 37 -5.24 -17.23 8.46
N ALA A 38 -5.65 -17.17 9.73
CA ALA A 38 -7.07 -17.07 10.10
C ALA A 38 -7.72 -15.79 9.53
N ASP A 39 -6.99 -14.67 9.52
CA ASP A 39 -7.47 -13.41 8.96
C ASP A 39 -7.55 -13.48 7.42
N CYS A 40 -6.59 -14.13 6.74
CA CYS A 40 -6.67 -14.40 5.29
C CYS A 40 -7.86 -15.29 4.94
N MET A 41 -8.12 -16.34 5.73
CA MET A 41 -9.29 -17.21 5.56
C MET A 41 -10.59 -16.44 5.77
N ALA A 42 -10.68 -15.56 6.77
CA ALA A 42 -11.84 -14.69 6.95
C ALA A 42 -12.06 -13.76 5.73
N LEU A 43 -10.99 -13.25 5.10
CA LEU A 43 -11.08 -12.50 3.85
C LEU A 43 -11.54 -13.34 2.66
N VAL A 44 -11.20 -14.64 2.64
CA VAL A 44 -11.72 -15.60 1.65
C VAL A 44 -13.22 -15.82 1.86
N ASP A 45 -13.66 -16.02 3.11
CA ASP A 45 -15.08 -16.21 3.44
C ASP A 45 -15.92 -14.96 3.10
N LEU A 46 -15.32 -13.78 3.19
CA LEU A 46 -15.93 -12.50 2.77
C LEU A 46 -15.88 -12.25 1.25
N GLY A 47 -15.18 -13.09 0.48
CA GLY A 47 -15.03 -12.95 -0.98
C GLY A 47 -14.00 -11.90 -1.43
N PHE A 48 -13.18 -11.38 -0.51
CA PHE A 48 -12.16 -10.37 -0.80
C PHE A 48 -10.80 -10.97 -1.17
N MET A 49 -10.57 -12.23 -0.84
CA MET A 49 -9.41 -13.00 -1.28
C MET A 49 -9.84 -14.34 -1.85
N ALA A 50 -8.95 -14.94 -2.63
CA ALA A 50 -9.00 -16.34 -2.99
C ALA A 50 -7.73 -17.03 -2.50
N VAL A 51 -7.79 -18.36 -2.36
CA VAL A 51 -6.72 -19.17 -1.78
C VAL A 51 -6.40 -20.36 -2.66
N ARG A 52 -5.10 -20.65 -2.78
CA ARG A 52 -4.59 -21.93 -3.25
C ARG A 52 -3.89 -22.61 -2.08
N ARG A 53 -4.44 -23.73 -1.66
CA ARG A 53 -3.99 -24.44 -0.46
C ARG A 53 -2.77 -25.33 -0.73
N ASN A 54 -1.92 -25.50 0.28
CA ASN A 54 -0.80 -26.45 0.30
C ASN A 54 0.09 -26.38 -0.96
N HIS A 55 0.51 -25.19 -1.39
CA HIS A 55 1.20 -25.06 -2.67
C HIS A 55 2.67 -25.53 -2.55
N PRO A 56 3.18 -26.41 -3.44
CA PRO A 56 4.57 -26.88 -3.34
C PRO A 56 5.63 -25.77 -3.38
N LEU A 57 5.41 -24.73 -4.19
CA LEU A 57 6.31 -23.58 -4.30
C LEU A 57 6.31 -22.66 -3.07
N SER A 58 5.30 -22.74 -2.20
CA SER A 58 5.26 -22.03 -0.92
C SER A 58 5.71 -22.90 0.25
N GLY A 59 6.36 -24.05 -0.01
CA GLY A 59 6.82 -24.94 1.06
C GLY A 59 5.69 -25.66 1.79
N GLY A 60 4.49 -25.73 1.19
CA GLY A 60 3.30 -26.31 1.82
C GLY A 60 2.37 -25.30 2.47
N ASP A 61 2.73 -24.01 2.52
CA ASP A 61 1.82 -22.96 3.00
C ASP A 61 0.74 -22.62 1.97
N ASP A 62 -0.33 -21.96 2.43
CA ASP A 62 -1.38 -21.46 1.58
C ASP A 62 -0.95 -20.15 0.90
N CYS A 63 -1.36 -19.98 -0.35
CA CYS A 63 -1.10 -18.77 -1.13
C CYS A 63 -2.42 -18.07 -1.43
N PHE A 64 -2.54 -16.84 -0.94
CA PHE A 64 -3.74 -16.02 -1.07
C PHE A 64 -3.51 -14.86 -2.03
N TRP A 65 -4.56 -14.42 -2.73
CA TRP A 65 -4.54 -13.22 -3.55
C TRP A 65 -5.84 -12.45 -3.42
N ALA A 66 -5.79 -11.12 -3.56
CA ALA A 66 -7.00 -10.30 -3.52
C ALA A 66 -7.81 -10.45 -4.82
N THR A 67 -9.13 -10.55 -4.66
CA THR A 67 -10.11 -10.51 -5.75
C THR A 67 -10.32 -9.07 -6.21
N GLU A 68 -11.08 -8.87 -7.29
CA GLU A 68 -11.46 -7.51 -7.72
C GLU A 68 -12.36 -6.83 -6.67
N GLU A 69 -13.20 -7.60 -5.97
CA GLU A 69 -13.97 -7.15 -4.81
C GLU A 69 -13.03 -6.69 -3.68
N GLY A 70 -11.98 -7.46 -3.39
CA GLY A 70 -10.98 -7.09 -2.39
C GLY A 70 -10.26 -5.78 -2.73
N LYS A 71 -9.85 -5.60 -4.00
CA LYS A 71 -9.25 -4.35 -4.48
C LYS A 71 -10.19 -3.16 -4.31
N ARG A 72 -11.46 -3.31 -4.70
CA ARG A 72 -12.49 -2.27 -4.52
C ARG A 72 -12.74 -1.96 -3.04
N ALA A 73 -12.74 -2.97 -2.19
CA ALA A 73 -12.90 -2.81 -0.75
C ALA A 73 -11.76 -1.97 -0.16
N VAL A 74 -10.51 -2.21 -0.54
CA VAL A 74 -9.38 -1.39 -0.05
C VAL A 74 -9.51 0.07 -0.45
N VAL A 75 -9.89 0.37 -1.69
CA VAL A 75 -10.09 1.77 -2.14
C VAL A 75 -11.19 2.46 -1.34
N THR A 76 -12.26 1.72 -1.02
CA THR A 76 -13.43 2.27 -0.32
C THR A 76 -13.21 2.43 1.18
N GLU A 77 -12.52 1.47 1.80
CA GLU A 77 -12.39 1.35 3.25
C GLU A 77 -11.10 1.98 3.79
N SER A 78 -10.11 2.26 2.94
CA SER A 78 -8.87 2.90 3.38
C SER A 78 -9.14 4.32 3.86
N PRO A 79 -8.61 4.71 5.03
CA PRO A 79 -8.81 6.05 5.56
C PRO A 79 -8.17 7.09 4.66
N ALA A 80 -8.78 8.27 4.61
CA ALA A 80 -8.19 9.41 3.93
C ALA A 80 -6.83 9.75 4.57
N PRO A 81 -5.78 9.98 3.77
CA PRO A 81 -4.47 10.33 4.27
C PRO A 81 -4.48 11.70 4.96
N PRO A 82 -3.70 11.89 6.03
CA PRO A 82 -3.67 13.15 6.75
C PRO A 82 -3.16 14.29 5.85
N LYS A 83 -3.74 15.49 6.03
CA LYS A 83 -3.25 16.70 5.37
C LYS A 83 -1.81 16.98 5.80
N LEU A 84 -0.91 17.07 4.82
CA LEU A 84 0.49 17.40 5.07
C LEU A 84 0.64 18.91 5.23
N SER A 85 1.54 19.32 6.13
CA SER A 85 1.95 20.71 6.20
C SER A 85 2.68 21.12 4.93
N ARG A 86 2.64 22.41 4.58
CA ARG A 86 3.35 22.92 3.41
C ARG A 86 4.84 22.58 3.44
N SER A 87 5.49 22.66 4.61
CA SER A 87 6.91 22.30 4.75
C SER A 87 7.15 20.81 4.49
N LYS A 88 6.30 19.93 5.01
CA LYS A 88 6.41 18.49 4.80
C LYS A 88 6.20 18.11 3.34
N GLN A 89 5.23 18.72 2.66
CA GLN A 89 5.02 18.51 1.23
C GLN A 89 6.27 18.89 0.43
N ARG A 90 6.83 20.09 0.69
CA ARG A 90 8.06 20.56 0.03
C ARG A 90 9.24 19.61 0.21
N TYR A 91 9.34 18.95 1.37
CA TYR A 91 10.37 17.94 1.63
C TYR A 91 10.13 16.64 0.87
N LEU A 92 8.88 16.18 0.76
CA LEU A 92 8.55 15.02 -0.07
C LEU A 92 8.82 15.29 -1.56
N ASP A 93 8.50 16.50 -2.04
CA ASP A 93 8.78 16.89 -3.43
C ASP A 93 10.29 16.90 -3.71
N PHE A 94 11.10 17.28 -2.71
CA PHE A 94 12.56 17.19 -2.78
C PHE A 94 13.04 15.74 -2.85
N LEU A 95 12.51 14.85 -2.00
CA LEU A 95 12.87 13.42 -2.04
C LEU A 95 12.47 12.79 -3.38
N ALA A 96 11.33 13.18 -3.95
CA ALA A 96 10.85 12.68 -5.23
C ALA A 96 11.63 13.24 -6.44
N TYR A 97 12.29 14.39 -6.30
CA TYR A 97 13.13 14.97 -7.36
C TYR A 97 14.37 14.12 -7.65
N ASP A 98 14.87 13.36 -6.66
CA ASP A 98 15.97 12.40 -6.79
C ASP A 98 17.18 12.94 -7.56
N GLY A 99 17.65 14.14 -7.18
CA GLY A 99 18.75 14.83 -7.85
C GLY A 99 19.90 15.18 -6.90
N SER A 100 20.96 15.77 -7.45
CA SER A 100 22.19 16.09 -6.70
C SER A 100 22.12 17.36 -5.85
N MET A 101 21.00 18.08 -5.86
CA MET A 101 20.83 19.31 -5.06
C MET A 101 20.66 18.95 -3.58
N THR A 102 21.15 19.80 -2.70
CA THR A 102 20.72 19.79 -1.30
C THR A 102 19.27 20.25 -1.19
N PHE A 103 18.61 19.96 -0.07
CA PHE A 103 17.24 20.41 0.18
C PHE A 103 17.09 21.94 0.03
N MET A 104 18.05 22.72 0.54
CA MET A 104 17.96 24.19 0.49
C MET A 104 18.14 24.74 -0.93
N GLU A 105 19.01 24.13 -1.73
CA GLU A 105 19.19 24.47 -3.15
C GLU A 105 17.94 24.15 -3.96
N TYR A 106 17.35 22.97 -3.75
CA TYR A 106 16.10 22.56 -4.40
C TYR A 106 14.96 23.56 -4.12
N ILE A 107 14.79 23.98 -2.86
CA ILE A 107 13.74 24.95 -2.50
C ILE A 107 13.95 26.29 -3.18
N ARG A 108 15.19 26.80 -3.21
CA ARG A 108 15.52 28.06 -3.90
C ARG A 108 15.27 27.96 -5.40
N TRP A 109 15.70 26.88 -6.03
CA TRP A 109 15.49 26.61 -7.45
C TRP A 109 14.00 26.53 -7.79
N ARG A 110 13.21 25.75 -7.02
CA ARG A 110 11.75 25.64 -7.22
C ARG A 110 11.05 26.98 -7.06
N ASP A 111 11.30 27.70 -5.97
CA ASP A 111 10.66 28.99 -5.71
C ASP A 111 11.03 30.03 -6.79
N TYR A 112 12.25 29.98 -7.33
CA TYR A 112 12.66 30.80 -8.47
C TYR A 112 11.92 30.42 -9.77
N ARG A 113 11.81 29.13 -10.07
CA ARG A 113 11.07 28.60 -11.23
C ARG A 113 9.61 29.02 -11.18
N ASP A 114 8.93 28.79 -10.05
CA ASP A 114 7.50 29.02 -9.88
C ASP A 114 7.15 30.52 -10.05
N ARG A 115 8.05 31.44 -9.63
CA ARG A 115 7.90 32.89 -9.85
C ARG A 115 8.03 33.34 -11.30
N ARG A 116 8.76 32.60 -12.15
CA ARG A 116 8.89 32.93 -13.59
C ARG A 116 7.73 32.38 -14.42
N SER A 117 6.99 31.41 -13.89
CA SER A 117 5.82 30.81 -14.54
C SER A 117 4.49 31.48 -14.18
N ALA A 118 4.50 32.48 -13.29
CA ALA A 118 3.35 33.25 -12.86
C ALA A 118 3.35 34.63 -13.52
#